data_AF-A0A1F6KWL5-F1
#
_entry.id   AF-A0A1F6KWL5-F1
#
_cell.length_a   1.000
_cell.length_b   1.000
_cell.length_c   1.000
_cell.angle_alpha   90.00
_cell.angle_beta   90.00
_cell.angle_gamma   90.00
#
_symmetry.space_group_name_H-M   'P 1'
#
loop_
_entity.id
_entity.type
_entity.pdbx_description
1 polymer ?
#
loop_
_entity_poly.entity_id
_entity_poly.type
_entity_poly.pdbx_seq_one_letter_code
_entity_poly.pdbx_strand_id
1 'polypeptide(L)'
;MRILIVSLLKRKVAPAITASRPRIIYELTSGLVKRGHDVTILGTGDSDVSGAKLVPVIPKSFIDMPPSENPFYAETAFLVQLAKKIKEIGDEFEIIHNHTYPEFINLLVSEQIKTPMVTTVHGQATEEFDNTLSLFPNTTLISLSKAHRRLFKKTKFEKIVYNGVDTNLYSFSKQKREYLLWLGRLSKAKNKDGSFMDPKGIKWAIELARQTGEKLLLSAMLRTWNFIIKT
;
A
#
# COMPACT_ATOMS: atom_id res chain seq x y z
N MET A 1 18.85 10.87 11.11
CA MET A 1 17.60 11.65 11.02
C MET A 1 16.51 10.99 11.85
N ARG A 2 15.60 11.78 12.43
CA ARG A 2 14.33 11.35 13.05
C ARG A 2 13.23 11.31 12.00
N ILE A 3 12.70 10.12 11.72
CA ILE A 3 11.75 9.88 10.63
C ILE A 3 10.44 9.33 11.20
N LEU A 4 9.32 9.99 10.90
CA LEU A 4 7.99 9.47 11.21
C LEU A 4 7.42 8.73 9.99
N ILE A 5 7.27 7.41 10.08
CA ILE A 5 6.57 6.61 9.08
C ILE A 5 5.11 6.51 9.47
N VAL A 6 4.22 7.15 8.71
CA VAL A 6 2.77 7.05 8.95
C VAL A 6 2.21 5.87 8.17
N SER A 7 1.80 4.84 8.89
CA SER A 7 1.31 3.59 8.32
C SER A 7 -0.19 3.64 8.00
N LEU A 8 -0.69 2.54 7.42
CA LEU A 8 -2.11 2.26 7.26
C LEU A 8 -2.66 1.56 8.51
N LEU A 9 -3.95 1.78 8.79
CA LEU A 9 -4.63 1.17 9.93
C LEU A 9 -5.34 -0.16 9.59
N LYS A 10 -5.49 -0.46 8.29
CA LYS A 10 -6.18 -1.67 7.81
C LYS A 10 -5.47 -2.97 8.14
N ARG A 11 -4.14 -2.98 8.24
CA ARG A 11 -3.28 -4.14 8.52
C ARG A 11 -2.05 -3.67 9.28
N LYS A 12 -1.56 -4.52 10.19
CA LYS A 12 -0.27 -4.29 10.85
C LYS A 12 0.90 -4.35 9.88
N VAL A 13 2.00 -3.70 10.25
CA VAL A 13 3.30 -3.78 9.58
C VAL A 13 4.20 -4.68 10.40
N ALA A 14 4.50 -5.87 9.90
CA ALA A 14 5.33 -6.86 10.62
C ALA A 14 6.03 -7.80 9.61
N PRO A 15 7.10 -8.51 10.00
CA PRO A 15 7.92 -9.32 9.07
C PRO A 15 7.11 -10.36 8.29
N ALA A 16 6.13 -10.99 8.95
CA ALA A 16 5.30 -12.04 8.36
C ALA A 16 4.23 -11.52 7.38
N ILE A 17 4.04 -10.20 7.26
CA ILE A 17 2.97 -9.64 6.42
C ILE A 17 3.42 -9.58 4.96
N THR A 18 2.67 -10.27 4.09
CA THR A 18 2.92 -10.34 2.64
C THR A 18 2.04 -9.40 1.82
N ALA A 19 1.10 -8.69 2.46
CA ALA A 19 0.29 -7.69 1.78
C ALA A 19 1.17 -6.54 1.27
N SER A 20 0.99 -6.15 0.00
CA SER A 20 1.95 -5.31 -0.72
C SER A 20 2.31 -4.00 0.00
N ARG A 21 1.32 -3.24 0.46
CA ARG A 21 1.56 -1.94 1.10
C ARG A 21 2.22 -2.06 2.48
N PRO A 22 1.71 -2.88 3.43
CA PRO A 22 2.43 -3.14 4.67
C PRO A 22 3.84 -3.71 4.45
N ARG A 23 4.04 -4.56 3.43
CA ARG A 23 5.36 -5.11 3.13
C ARG A 23 6.34 -4.03 2.69
N ILE A 24 5.93 -3.11 1.82
CA ILE A 24 6.79 -1.98 1.42
C ILE A 24 7.12 -1.10 2.62
N ILE A 25 6.16 -0.82 3.50
CA ILE A 25 6.40 -0.03 4.73
C ILE A 25 7.41 -0.76 5.63
N TYR A 26 7.27 -2.07 5.80
CA TYR A 26 8.20 -2.91 6.58
C TYR A 26 9.62 -2.84 6.03
N GLU A 27 9.81 -3.08 4.73
CA GLU A 27 11.13 -3.08 4.09
C GLU A 27 11.78 -1.70 4.13
N LEU A 28 11.01 -0.65 3.86
CA LEU A 28 11.49 0.73 3.90
C LEU A 28 11.93 1.10 5.32
N THR A 29 11.09 0.84 6.32
CA THR A 29 11.40 1.13 7.73
C THR A 29 12.64 0.36 8.17
N SER A 30 12.69 -0.95 7.89
CA SER A 30 13.84 -1.80 8.21
C SER A 30 15.13 -1.29 7.54
N GLY A 31 15.03 -0.87 6.28
CA GLY A 31 16.16 -0.32 5.52
C GLY A 31 16.65 1.03 6.04
N LEU A 32 15.76 1.87 6.58
CA LEU A 32 16.10 3.15 7.22
C LEU A 32 16.75 2.91 8.59
N VAL A 33 16.20 2.02 9.41
CA VAL A 33 16.79 1.63 10.70
C VAL A 33 18.20 1.08 10.50
N LYS A 34 18.40 0.16 9.54
CA LYS A 34 19.72 -0.39 9.19
C LYS A 34 20.75 0.66 8.76
N ARG A 35 20.29 1.82 8.28
CA ARG A 35 21.13 2.96 7.89
C ARG A 35 21.40 3.94 9.04
N GLY A 36 20.95 3.63 10.25
CA GLY A 36 21.18 4.45 11.45
C GLY A 36 20.21 5.62 11.62
N HIS A 37 19.06 5.61 10.93
CA HIS A 37 18.00 6.59 11.19
C HIS A 37 17.20 6.21 12.44
N ASP A 38 16.75 7.21 13.22
CA ASP A 38 15.81 7.04 14.31
C ASP A 38 14.40 7.05 13.73
N VAL A 39 13.79 5.87 13.60
CA VAL A 39 12.52 5.69 12.90
C VAL A 39 11.41 5.40 13.90
N THR A 40 10.32 6.16 13.82
CA THR A 40 9.08 5.91 14.54
C THR A 40 7.98 5.57 13.56
N ILE A 41 7.26 4.48 13.79
CA ILE A 41 6.04 4.13 13.06
C ILE A 41 4.84 4.69 13.83
N LEU A 42 4.00 5.46 13.15
CA LEU A 42 2.67 5.83 13.62
C LEU A 42 1.64 4.92 12.94
N GLY A 43 0.97 4.05 13.70
CA GLY A 43 0.14 3.01 13.09
C GLY A 43 -0.63 2.16 14.10
N THR A 44 -0.78 0.87 13.80
CA THR A 44 -1.49 -0.08 14.66
C THR A 44 -0.56 -0.60 15.76
N GLY A 45 -1.07 -0.80 16.97
CA GLY A 45 -0.30 -1.22 18.15
C GLY A 45 0.27 -2.63 18.07
N ASP A 46 -0.18 -3.43 17.12
CA ASP A 46 0.32 -4.76 16.78
C ASP A 46 1.33 -4.76 15.61
N SER A 47 1.76 -3.58 15.14
CA SER A 47 2.88 -3.46 14.21
C SER A 47 4.21 -3.67 14.92
N ASP A 48 5.15 -4.32 14.25
CA ASP A 48 6.47 -4.64 14.79
C ASP A 48 7.52 -4.57 13.69
N VAL A 49 8.48 -3.64 13.83
CA VAL A 49 9.66 -3.55 12.99
C VAL A 49 10.86 -3.36 13.89
N SER A 50 11.74 -4.36 13.90
CA SER A 50 12.94 -4.37 14.75
C SER A 50 13.75 -3.07 14.59
N GLY A 51 13.97 -2.39 15.72
CA GLY A 51 14.73 -1.15 15.83
C GLY A 51 13.96 0.13 15.49
N ALA A 52 12.69 0.04 15.09
CA ALA A 52 11.80 1.21 15.00
C ALA A 52 10.96 1.36 16.28
N LYS A 53 10.70 2.59 16.68
CA LYS A 53 9.74 2.92 17.75
C LYS A 53 8.31 2.82 17.19
N LEU A 54 7.32 2.63 18.06
CA LEU A 54 5.91 2.57 17.68
C LEU A 54 5.08 3.56 18.50
N VAL A 55 4.29 4.38 17.80
CA VAL A 55 3.21 5.18 18.38
C VAL A 55 1.88 4.59 17.89
N PRO A 56 1.10 3.93 18.76
CA PRO A 56 -0.17 3.33 18.36
C PRO A 56 -1.26 4.41 18.25
N VAL A 57 -2.04 4.34 17.16
CA VAL A 57 -3.31 5.06 17.01
C VAL A 57 -4.49 4.17 17.37
N ILE A 58 -4.37 2.88 17.05
CA ILE A 58 -5.36 1.84 17.37
C ILE A 58 -4.65 0.62 17.94
N PRO A 59 -5.27 -0.16 18.84
CA PRO A 59 -4.59 -1.28 19.50
C PRO A 59 -4.24 -2.41 18.53
N LYS A 60 -5.10 -2.70 17.55
CA LYS A 60 -4.89 -3.72 16.51
C LYS A 60 -5.41 -3.23 15.18
N SER A 61 -4.96 -3.85 14.10
CA SER A 61 -5.43 -3.50 12.76
C SER A 61 -6.92 -3.77 12.54
N PHE A 62 -7.58 -3.04 11.63
CA PHE A 62 -9.02 -3.22 11.37
C PHE A 62 -9.42 -4.63 10.95
N ILE A 63 -8.52 -5.42 10.37
CA ILE A 63 -8.82 -6.81 10.00
C ILE A 63 -8.81 -7.76 11.19
N ASP A 64 -8.15 -7.38 12.29
CA ASP A 64 -7.94 -8.21 13.48
C ASP A 64 -8.76 -7.69 14.69
N MET A 65 -9.44 -6.55 14.54
CA MET A 65 -10.39 -6.04 15.51
C MET A 65 -11.79 -6.66 15.32
N PRO A 66 -12.62 -6.68 16.38
CA PRO A 66 -14.02 -7.06 16.25
C PRO A 66 -14.74 -6.24 15.16
N PRO A 67 -15.71 -6.82 14.45
CA PRO A 67 -16.49 -6.09 13.46
C PRO A 67 -17.22 -4.92 14.12
N SER A 68 -17.25 -3.78 13.42
CA SER A 68 -18.10 -2.65 13.77
C SER A 68 -19.42 -2.77 13.02
N GLU A 69 -20.52 -2.37 13.65
CA GLU A 69 -21.83 -2.22 12.98
C GLU A 69 -21.73 -1.28 11.77
N ASN A 70 -20.98 -0.18 11.92
CA ASN A 70 -20.68 0.75 10.85
C ASN A 70 -19.16 0.85 10.62
N PRO A 71 -18.60 0.01 9.73
CA PRO A 71 -17.17 0.03 9.42
C PRO A 71 -16.71 1.37 8.85
N PHE A 72 -17.54 2.04 8.04
CA PHE A 72 -17.19 3.34 7.47
C PHE A 72 -16.97 4.39 8.56
N TYR A 73 -17.89 4.46 9.53
CA TYR A 73 -17.78 5.40 10.65
C TYR A 73 -16.55 5.10 11.53
N ALA A 74 -16.35 3.82 11.88
CA ALA A 74 -15.21 3.41 12.69
C ALA A 74 -13.87 3.69 11.98
N GLU A 75 -13.72 3.28 10.72
CA GLU A 75 -12.48 3.49 9.97
C GLU A 75 -12.19 4.99 9.80
N THR A 76 -13.19 5.79 9.46
CA THR A 76 -13.04 7.25 9.31
C THR A 76 -12.68 7.93 10.63
N ALA A 77 -13.30 7.54 11.75
CA ALA A 77 -12.99 8.11 13.07
C ALA A 77 -11.53 7.91 13.45
N PHE A 78 -10.97 6.73 13.22
CA PHE A 78 -9.56 6.46 13.51
C PHE A 78 -8.61 7.11 12.51
N LEU A 79 -9.01 7.33 11.26
CA LEU A 79 -8.23 8.13 10.32
C LEU A 79 -8.16 9.61 10.73
N VAL A 80 -9.25 10.16 11.30
CA VAL A 80 -9.24 11.51 11.89
C VAL A 80 -8.33 11.56 13.12
N GLN A 81 -8.39 10.54 13.99
CA GLN A 81 -7.48 10.44 15.15
C GLN A 81 -6.01 10.33 14.70
N LEU A 82 -5.72 9.59 13.63
CA LEU A 82 -4.39 9.50 13.02
C LEU A 82 -3.91 10.88 12.56
N ALA A 83 -4.72 11.61 11.79
CA ALA A 83 -4.37 12.94 11.32
C ALA A 83 -4.13 13.92 12.48
N LYS A 84 -4.97 13.85 13.52
CA LYS A 84 -4.77 14.64 14.75
C LYS A 84 -3.46 14.27 15.45
N LYS A 85 -3.14 12.98 15.58
CA LYS A 85 -1.88 12.54 16.19
C LYS A 85 -0.67 13.03 15.40
N ILE A 86 -0.73 13.03 14.07
CA ILE A 86 0.33 13.60 13.22
C ILE A 86 0.57 15.08 13.56
N LYS A 87 -0.49 15.88 13.77
CA LYS A 87 -0.33 17.28 14.20
C LYS A 87 0.32 17.42 15.58
N GLU A 88 0.00 16.51 16.50
CA GLU A 88 0.51 16.58 17.88
C GLU A 88 2.01 16.30 17.96
N ILE A 89 2.51 15.31 17.21
CA ILE A 89 3.91 14.85 17.32
C ILE A 89 4.76 15.16 16.10
N GLY A 90 4.18 15.63 14.99
CA GLY A 90 4.86 15.73 13.69
C GLY A 90 6.09 16.63 13.69
N ASP A 91 6.06 17.71 14.48
CA ASP A 91 7.16 18.67 14.63
C ASP A 91 8.34 18.16 15.48
N GLU A 92 8.23 16.95 16.07
CA GLU A 92 9.35 16.28 16.74
C GLU A 92 10.30 15.57 15.76
N PHE A 93 9.88 15.42 14.50
CA PHE A 93 10.59 14.68 13.46
C PHE A 93 11.20 15.61 12.42
N GLU A 94 12.20 15.13 11.67
CA GLU A 94 12.81 15.90 10.58
C GLU A 94 12.09 15.67 9.25
N ILE A 95 11.37 14.55 9.12
CA ILE A 95 10.56 14.23 7.94
C ILE A 95 9.42 13.27 8.32
N ILE A 96 8.25 13.48 7.70
CA ILE A 96 7.10 12.59 7.79
C ILE A 96 6.96 11.87 6.45
N HIS A 97 6.98 10.53 6.46
CA HIS A 97 6.72 9.72 5.27
C HIS A 97 5.35 9.04 5.41
N ASN A 98 4.38 9.59 4.69
CA ASN A 98 3.00 9.15 4.71
C ASN A 98 2.74 7.97 3.76
N HIS A 99 2.27 6.88 4.34
CA HIS A 99 1.78 5.66 3.68
C HIS A 99 0.38 5.27 4.19
N THR A 100 -0.45 6.22 4.62
CA THR A 100 -1.84 5.95 5.05
C THR A 100 -2.80 5.67 3.89
N TYR A 101 -3.77 4.79 4.11
CA TYR A 101 -4.87 4.54 3.16
C TYR A 101 -6.19 5.10 3.72
N PRO A 102 -6.89 6.00 3.01
CA PRO A 102 -6.47 6.67 1.77
C PRO A 102 -5.36 7.70 2.03
N GLU A 103 -4.52 7.96 1.02
CA GLU A 103 -3.30 8.76 1.12
C GLU A 103 -3.56 10.24 1.42
N PHE A 104 -4.66 10.77 0.87
CA PHE A 104 -4.98 12.19 0.94
C PHE A 104 -5.45 12.65 2.31
N ILE A 105 -5.85 11.73 3.22
CA ILE A 105 -6.46 12.15 4.50
C ILE A 105 -5.51 12.97 5.37
N ASN A 106 -4.23 12.59 5.38
CA ASN A 106 -3.21 13.30 6.17
C ASN A 106 -2.72 14.58 5.49
N LEU A 107 -3.04 14.79 4.20
CA LEU A 107 -2.68 16.03 3.51
C LEU A 107 -3.47 17.23 4.07
N LEU A 108 -4.67 16.98 4.63
CA LEU A 108 -5.49 18.00 5.31
C LEU A 108 -4.77 18.69 6.47
N VAL A 109 -3.79 18.02 7.08
CA VAL A 109 -3.01 18.56 8.20
C VAL A 109 -1.59 18.94 7.82
N SER A 110 -1.17 18.68 6.58
CA SER A 110 0.23 18.85 6.17
C SER A 110 0.70 20.31 6.23
N GLU A 111 -0.14 21.28 5.90
CA GLU A 111 0.19 22.71 5.97
C GLU A 111 0.16 23.28 7.40
N GLN A 112 -0.29 22.49 8.38
CA GLN A 112 -0.40 22.90 9.79
C GLN A 112 0.79 22.42 10.63
N ILE A 113 1.80 21.82 9.98
CA ILE A 113 2.96 21.20 10.59
C ILE A 113 4.20 21.75 9.87
N LYS A 114 5.27 22.04 10.59
CA LYS A 114 6.51 22.60 10.02
C LYS A 114 7.34 21.52 9.32
N THR A 115 7.29 20.30 9.84
CA THR A 115 8.01 19.15 9.29
C THR A 115 7.52 18.80 7.88
N PRO A 116 8.43 18.65 6.89
CA PRO A 116 8.03 18.28 5.54
C PRO A 116 7.40 16.88 5.48
N MET A 117 6.26 16.78 4.78
CA MET A 117 5.56 15.52 4.55
C MET A 117 5.74 15.04 3.11
N VAL A 118 6.30 13.85 2.98
CA VAL A 118 6.40 13.10 1.71
C VAL A 118 5.34 12.01 1.72
N THR A 119 4.52 11.94 0.66
CA THR A 119 3.46 10.92 0.54
C THR A 119 3.75 10.00 -0.64
N THR A 120 3.87 8.70 -0.37
CA THR A 120 3.89 7.69 -1.45
C THR A 120 2.46 7.32 -1.83
N VAL A 121 2.10 7.54 -3.09
CA VAL A 121 0.76 7.22 -3.62
C VAL A 121 0.73 5.77 -4.06
N HIS A 122 0.02 4.90 -3.32
CA HIS A 122 -0.09 3.47 -3.62
C HIS A 122 -1.35 3.12 -4.42
N GLY A 123 -2.41 3.91 -4.25
CA GLY A 123 -3.68 3.72 -4.92
C GLY A 123 -3.56 3.83 -6.44
N GLN A 124 -4.29 2.99 -7.16
CA GLN A 124 -4.45 3.13 -8.60
C GLN A 124 -5.25 4.40 -8.90
N ALA A 125 -4.89 5.12 -9.96
CA ALA A 125 -5.61 6.31 -10.37
C ALA A 125 -7.07 5.99 -10.71
N THR A 126 -7.98 6.75 -10.11
CA THR A 126 -9.35 6.96 -10.57
C THR A 126 -9.54 8.46 -10.77
N GLU A 127 -10.61 8.86 -11.44
CA GLU A 127 -10.90 10.29 -11.62
C GLU A 127 -11.07 11.00 -10.26
N GLU A 128 -11.79 10.39 -9.33
CA GLU A 128 -12.02 10.92 -7.99
C GLU A 128 -10.71 11.05 -7.21
N PHE A 129 -9.83 10.04 -7.32
CA PHE A 129 -8.56 10.05 -6.59
C PHE A 129 -7.58 11.09 -7.16
N ASP A 130 -7.50 11.20 -8.50
CA ASP A 130 -6.68 12.21 -9.17
C ASP A 130 -7.18 13.64 -8.89
N ASN A 131 -8.50 13.85 -8.95
CA ASN A 131 -9.11 15.12 -8.57
C ASN A 131 -8.79 15.48 -7.12
N THR A 132 -8.93 14.52 -6.20
CA THR A 132 -8.71 14.76 -4.76
C THR A 132 -7.26 15.12 -4.47
N LEU A 133 -6.28 14.37 -5.00
CA LEU A 133 -4.86 14.69 -4.79
C LEU A 133 -4.46 16.02 -5.42
N SER A 134 -5.09 16.42 -6.53
CA SER A 134 -4.82 17.71 -7.19
C SER A 134 -5.22 18.94 -6.35
N LEU A 135 -6.05 18.76 -5.32
CA LEU A 135 -6.39 19.82 -4.36
C LEU A 135 -5.23 20.20 -3.43
N PHE A 136 -4.15 19.42 -3.41
CA PHE A 136 -2.99 19.61 -2.53
C PHE A 136 -1.70 19.90 -3.31
N PRO A 137 -1.63 20.98 -4.11
CA PRO A 137 -0.52 21.24 -5.03
C PRO A 137 0.82 21.50 -4.34
N ASN A 138 0.81 21.87 -3.05
CA ASN A 138 2.01 22.16 -2.25
C ASN A 138 2.59 20.92 -1.55
N THR A 139 2.06 19.72 -1.81
CA THR A 139 2.48 18.49 -1.14
C THR A 139 3.51 17.71 -1.96
N THR A 140 4.44 17.03 -1.28
CA THR A 140 5.43 16.19 -1.95
C THR A 140 4.87 14.80 -2.22
N LEU A 141 4.38 14.58 -3.44
CA LEU A 141 3.80 13.30 -3.87
C LEU A 141 4.80 12.46 -4.65
N ILE A 142 4.93 11.19 -4.29
CA ILE A 142 5.82 10.20 -4.93
C ILE A 142 5.01 9.16 -5.67
N SER A 143 5.32 8.97 -6.95
CA SER A 143 4.72 7.94 -7.81
C SER A 143 5.56 6.67 -7.81
N LEU A 144 4.90 5.51 -7.85
CA LEU A 144 5.57 4.21 -7.84
C LEU A 144 6.25 3.83 -9.16
N SER A 145 5.89 4.48 -10.27
CA SER A 145 6.51 4.22 -11.58
C SER A 145 6.15 5.29 -12.60
N LYS A 146 6.86 5.30 -13.74
CA LYS A 146 6.47 6.10 -14.92
C LYS A 146 5.05 5.75 -15.41
N ALA A 147 4.70 4.47 -15.45
CA ALA A 147 3.37 4.03 -15.87
C ALA A 147 2.29 4.50 -14.89
N HIS A 148 2.52 4.34 -13.59
CA HIS A 148 1.63 4.83 -12.53
C HIS A 148 1.40 6.34 -12.64
N ARG A 149 2.47 7.13 -12.77
CA ARG A 149 2.38 8.59 -12.94
C ARG A 149 1.50 8.99 -14.13
N ARG A 150 1.61 8.31 -15.27
CA ARG A 150 0.86 8.62 -16.49
C ARG A 150 -0.66 8.42 -16.35
N LEU A 151 -1.10 7.65 -15.37
CA LEU A 151 -2.52 7.44 -15.10
C LEU A 151 -3.18 8.64 -14.42
N PHE A 152 -2.40 9.48 -13.73
CA PHE A 152 -2.88 10.73 -13.12
C PHE A 152 -2.71 11.87 -14.12
N LYS A 153 -3.80 12.61 -14.38
CA LYS A 153 -3.84 13.71 -15.35
C LYS A 153 -3.72 15.07 -14.68
N LYS A 154 -4.20 15.21 -13.44
CA LYS A 154 -4.20 16.48 -12.69
C LYS A 154 -3.14 16.51 -11.60
N THR A 155 -2.92 15.39 -10.91
CA THR A 155 -1.97 15.27 -9.80
C THR A 155 -0.53 15.48 -10.26
N LYS A 156 0.17 16.39 -9.60
CA LYS A 156 1.60 16.61 -9.82
C LYS A 156 2.41 15.72 -8.87
N PHE A 157 3.31 14.93 -9.46
CA PHE A 157 4.26 14.13 -8.70
C PHE A 157 5.65 14.77 -8.74
N GLU A 158 6.26 14.88 -7.57
CA GLU A 158 7.61 15.40 -7.41
C GLU A 158 8.63 14.42 -8.01
N LYS A 159 8.56 13.15 -7.57
CA LYS A 159 9.48 12.11 -8.03
C LYS A 159 8.79 10.78 -8.31
N ILE A 160 9.48 9.96 -9.08
CA ILE A 160 9.17 8.54 -9.27
C ILE A 160 10.18 7.73 -8.48
N VAL A 161 9.69 6.91 -7.56
CA VAL A 161 10.51 5.96 -6.80
C VAL A 161 9.89 4.59 -6.96
N TYR A 162 10.63 3.70 -7.62
CA TYR A 162 10.17 2.33 -7.85
C TYR A 162 10.23 1.53 -6.55
N ASN A 163 9.20 0.70 -6.32
CA ASN A 163 9.24 -0.27 -5.23
C ASN A 163 10.39 -1.25 -5.45
N GLY A 164 11.16 -1.49 -4.39
CA GLY A 164 12.17 -2.53 -4.34
C GLY A 164 11.61 -3.87 -3.85
N VAL A 165 12.45 -4.89 -3.90
CA VAL A 165 12.24 -6.20 -3.26
C VAL A 165 13.50 -6.59 -2.51
N ASP A 166 13.37 -7.39 -1.46
CA ASP A 166 14.52 -8.01 -0.83
C ASP A 166 15.06 -9.12 -1.73
N THR A 167 16.22 -8.87 -2.35
CA THR A 167 16.85 -9.81 -3.27
C THR A 167 17.37 -11.06 -2.58
N ASN A 168 17.51 -11.06 -1.25
CA ASN A 168 17.94 -12.27 -0.51
C ASN A 168 16.83 -13.33 -0.43
N LEU A 169 15.57 -12.94 -0.68
CA LEU A 169 14.44 -13.88 -0.71
C LEU A 169 14.30 -14.62 -2.04
N TYR A 170 15.00 -14.16 -3.08
CA TYR A 170 14.86 -14.67 -4.43
C TYR A 170 16.22 -15.12 -4.97
N SER A 171 16.35 -16.41 -5.24
CA SER A 171 17.51 -16.93 -5.95
C SER A 171 17.30 -16.82 -7.45
N PHE A 172 18.23 -16.17 -8.14
CA PHE A 172 18.22 -16.11 -9.59
C PHE A 172 18.57 -17.48 -10.21
N SER A 173 17.78 -17.91 -11.20
CA SER A 173 18.08 -19.08 -12.02
C SER A 173 18.06 -18.69 -13.50
N LYS A 174 19.14 -19.02 -14.23
CA LYS A 174 19.18 -18.90 -15.70
C LYS A 174 18.39 -20.00 -16.40
N GLN A 175 18.19 -21.14 -15.73
CA GLN A 175 17.44 -22.27 -16.27
C GLN A 175 15.95 -22.02 -16.06
N LYS A 176 15.20 -21.93 -17.16
CA LYS A 176 13.73 -21.85 -17.14
C LYS A 176 13.16 -23.24 -16.91
N ARG A 177 11.98 -23.30 -16.28
CA ARG A 177 11.16 -24.51 -16.21
C ARG A 177 10.09 -24.44 -17.30
N GLU A 178 9.55 -25.60 -17.67
CA GLU A 178 8.57 -25.74 -18.76
C GLU A 178 7.14 -25.43 -18.30
N TYR A 179 6.93 -24.21 -17.79
CA TYR A 179 5.62 -23.69 -17.45
C TYR A 179 5.57 -22.16 -17.46
N LEU A 180 4.38 -21.62 -17.69
CA LEU A 180 4.00 -20.26 -17.33
C LEU A 180 3.56 -20.22 -15.86
N LEU A 181 3.86 -19.12 -15.17
CA LEU A 181 3.42 -18.89 -13.79
C LEU A 181 2.65 -17.57 -13.71
N TRP A 182 1.44 -17.64 -13.17
CA TRP A 182 0.71 -16.47 -12.72
C TRP A 182 0.56 -16.51 -11.20
N LEU A 183 0.95 -15.44 -10.54
CA LEU A 183 0.86 -15.28 -9.09
C LEU A 183 0.15 -13.94 -8.79
N GLY A 184 -0.98 -14.00 -8.10
CA GLY A 184 -1.77 -12.79 -7.85
C GLY A 184 -2.94 -12.99 -6.91
N ARG A 185 -3.64 -11.88 -6.60
CA ARG A 185 -4.90 -11.94 -5.84
C ARG A 185 -6.07 -11.94 -6.80
N LEU A 186 -7.05 -12.79 -6.56
CA LEU A 186 -8.30 -12.80 -7.31
C LEU A 186 -9.26 -11.79 -6.66
N SER A 187 -9.64 -10.78 -7.44
CA SER A 187 -10.53 -9.71 -7.00
C SER A 187 -11.99 -10.08 -7.28
N LYS A 188 -12.92 -9.66 -6.40
CA LYS A 188 -14.36 -9.69 -6.67
C LYS A 188 -14.85 -8.42 -7.39
N ALA A 189 -13.92 -7.63 -7.93
CA ALA A 189 -14.30 -6.39 -8.57
C ALA A 189 -15.19 -6.67 -9.79
N LYS A 190 -16.25 -5.88 -9.93
CA LYS A 190 -17.19 -5.96 -11.03
C LYS A 190 -17.17 -4.65 -11.81
N ASN A 191 -17.42 -4.73 -13.10
CA ASN A 191 -17.72 -3.57 -13.93
C ASN A 191 -19.10 -3.01 -13.57
N LYS A 192 -19.44 -1.83 -14.11
CA LYS A 192 -20.74 -1.19 -13.89
C LYS A 192 -21.92 -2.07 -14.32
N ASP A 193 -21.72 -2.91 -15.34
CA ASP A 193 -22.71 -3.87 -15.85
C ASP A 193 -22.83 -5.16 -15.02
N GLY A 194 -22.09 -5.27 -13.90
CA GLY A 194 -22.10 -6.43 -13.02
C GLY A 194 -21.21 -7.61 -13.45
N SER A 195 -20.57 -7.52 -14.63
CA SER A 195 -19.59 -8.51 -15.08
C SER A 195 -18.32 -8.47 -14.23
N PHE A 196 -17.63 -9.62 -14.09
CA PHE A 196 -16.37 -9.66 -13.34
C PHE A 196 -15.28 -8.88 -14.07
N MET A 197 -14.71 -7.90 -13.38
CA MET A 197 -13.50 -7.23 -13.81
C MET A 197 -12.30 -8.13 -13.53
N ASP A 198 -11.39 -8.24 -14.49
CA ASP A 198 -10.11 -8.93 -14.33
C ASP A 198 -8.97 -7.91 -14.20
N PRO A 199 -8.80 -7.26 -13.04
CA PRO A 199 -7.78 -6.24 -12.85
C PRO A 199 -6.36 -6.81 -12.78
N LYS A 200 -6.20 -8.14 -12.84
CA LYS A 200 -4.92 -8.83 -12.70
C LYS A 200 -4.55 -9.68 -13.93
N GLY A 201 -5.37 -9.63 -14.98
CA GLY A 201 -5.10 -10.24 -16.27
C GLY A 201 -4.98 -11.77 -16.22
N ILE A 202 -5.70 -12.45 -15.32
CA ILE A 202 -5.68 -13.92 -15.29
C ILE A 202 -6.27 -14.52 -16.56
N LYS A 203 -7.27 -13.88 -17.17
CA LYS A 203 -7.86 -14.31 -18.45
C LYS A 203 -6.81 -14.31 -19.56
N TRP A 204 -5.97 -13.28 -19.60
CA TRP A 204 -4.87 -13.18 -20.55
C TRP A 204 -3.80 -14.25 -20.33
N ALA A 205 -3.50 -14.59 -19.07
CA ALA A 205 -2.57 -15.68 -18.77
C ALA A 205 -3.10 -17.04 -19.25
N ILE A 206 -4.39 -17.32 -19.03
CA ILE A 206 -5.05 -18.56 -19.50
C ILE A 206 -5.08 -18.61 -21.03
N GLU A 207 -5.44 -17.50 -21.68
CA GLU A 207 -5.48 -17.42 -23.14
C GLU A 207 -4.11 -17.66 -23.75
N LEU A 208 -3.05 -17.02 -23.22
CA LEU A 208 -1.69 -17.24 -23.66
C LEU A 208 -1.27 -18.72 -23.55
N ALA A 209 -1.59 -19.37 -22.42
CA ALA A 209 -1.28 -20.78 -22.22
C ALA A 209 -1.99 -21.70 -23.24
N ARG A 210 -3.27 -21.41 -23.55
CA ARG A 210 -4.03 -22.15 -24.57
C ARG A 210 -3.44 -21.98 -25.96
N GLN A 211 -3.09 -20.76 -26.33
CA GLN A 211 -2.54 -20.46 -27.66
C GLN A 211 -1.13 -21.05 -27.87
N THR A 212 -0.34 -21.15 -26.80
CA THR A 212 1.04 -21.67 -26.85
C THR A 212 1.14 -23.17 -26.59
N GLY A 213 0.11 -23.79 -26.02
CA GLY A 213 0.16 -25.16 -25.54
C GLY A 213 1.00 -25.33 -24.26
N GLU A 214 1.46 -24.25 -23.63
CA GLU A 214 2.27 -24.31 -22.42
C GLU A 214 1.45 -24.60 -21.17
N LYS A 215 2.05 -25.33 -20.22
CA LYS A 215 1.46 -25.56 -18.90
C LYS A 215 1.41 -24.26 -18.11
N LEU A 216 0.23 -23.86 -17.62
CA LEU A 216 0.07 -22.70 -16.74
C LEU A 216 -0.13 -23.12 -15.28
N LEU A 217 0.75 -22.65 -14.40
CA LEU A 217 0.57 -22.72 -12.96
C LEU A 217 -0.09 -21.43 -12.46
N LEU A 218 -1.24 -21.57 -11.80
CA LEU A 218 -1.97 -20.47 -11.18
C LEU A 218 -1.85 -20.57 -9.66
N SER A 219 -1.29 -19.55 -9.03
CA SER A 219 -1.27 -19.43 -7.57
C SER A 219 -1.98 -18.15 -7.15
N ALA A 220 -3.02 -18.30 -6.33
CA ALA A 220 -3.86 -17.17 -5.95
C ALA A 220 -4.42 -17.28 -4.53
N MET A 221 -4.50 -16.13 -3.85
CA MET A 221 -5.32 -16.03 -2.66
C MET A 221 -6.80 -15.88 -3.06
N LEU A 222 -7.59 -16.90 -2.76
CA LEU A 222 -9.05 -16.89 -2.91
C LEU A 222 -9.68 -16.20 -1.71
N ARG A 223 -10.50 -15.16 -1.95
CA ARG A 223 -11.27 -14.54 -0.86
C ARG A 223 -12.57 -15.28 -0.54
N THR A 224 -13.06 -16.15 -1.42
CA THR A 224 -14.20 -17.08 -1.19
C THR A 224 -14.17 -18.24 -2.20
N TRP A 225 -14.70 -19.39 -1.80
CA TRP A 225 -14.75 -20.64 -2.59
C TRP A 225 -15.55 -20.56 -3.90
N ASN A 226 -16.55 -19.67 -4.02
CA ASN A 226 -17.42 -19.58 -5.21
C ASN A 226 -16.75 -18.98 -6.47
N PHE A 227 -15.42 -18.88 -6.51
CA PHE A 227 -14.67 -18.30 -7.61
C PHE A 227 -14.25 -19.33 -8.67
N ILE A 228 -14.58 -20.62 -8.52
CA ILE A 228 -14.18 -21.61 -9.53
C ILE A 228 -14.76 -21.20 -10.87
N ILE A 229 -13.84 -20.81 -11.74
CA ILE A 229 -14.02 -20.43 -13.13
C ILE A 229 -14.77 -21.61 -13.76
N LYS A 230 -16.08 -21.45 -13.96
CA LYS A 230 -16.79 -22.28 -14.94
C LYS A 230 -16.26 -21.82 -16.30
N THR A 231 -15.15 -22.45 -16.71
CA THR A 231 -14.69 -22.44 -18.10
C THR A 231 -15.68 -23.18 -18.96
#